data_AF-A0A151RLZ7-F1
#
_entry.id   AF-A0A151RLZ7-F1
#
_cell.length_a   1.000
_cell.length_b   1.000
_cell.length_c   1.000
_cell.angle_alpha   90.00
_cell.angle_beta   90.00
_cell.angle_gamma   90.00
#
_symmetry.space_group_name_H-M   'P 1'
#
loop_
_entity.id
_entity.type
_entity.pdbx_description
1 polymer ?
#
loop_
_entity_poly.entity_id
_entity_poly.type
_entity_poly.pdbx_seq_one_letter_code
_entity_poly.pdbx_strand_id
1 'polypeptide(L)'
;MVLFLNCTVGSLPFSYLGLPIGANPRLLKTWDPVISKVQKRLSKWKGKNLSFGGRSVLLKSILHSIPIYYLSFFKASTSIITILESLFRRFLWGGDEDHSKIAWVAWDDV
;
A
#
# COMPACT_ATOMS: atom_id res chain seq x y z
N MET A 1 12.86 34.07 -15.92
CA MET A 1 13.89 33.47 -15.02
C MET A 1 14.21 32.00 -15.30
N VAL A 2 13.72 31.38 -16.39
CA VAL A 2 14.01 29.97 -16.75
C VAL A 2 15.05 29.85 -17.89
N LEU A 3 15.26 30.94 -18.64
CA LEU A 3 16.15 30.98 -19.82
C LEU A 3 17.65 30.98 -19.49
N PHE A 4 18.07 31.24 -18.25
CA PHE A 4 19.50 31.37 -17.90
C PHE A 4 20.23 30.02 -17.73
N LEU A 5 19.49 28.93 -17.48
CA LEU A 5 20.07 27.61 -17.16
C LEU A 5 20.01 26.59 -18.31
N ASN A 6 19.47 26.96 -19.48
CA ASN A 6 19.27 26.05 -20.62
C ASN A 6 18.58 24.71 -20.25
N CYS A 7 17.72 24.71 -19.23
CA CYS A 7 16.99 23.52 -18.79
C CYS A 7 15.68 23.35 -19.57
N THR A 8 15.39 22.11 -19.98
CA THR A 8 14.10 21.72 -20.55
C THR A 8 13.06 21.59 -19.44
N VAL A 9 11.84 22.08 -19.69
CA VAL A 9 10.72 21.93 -18.75
C VAL A 9 10.20 20.49 -18.83
N GLY A 10 10.22 19.78 -17.70
CA GLY A 10 9.66 18.43 -17.60
C GLY A 10 8.14 18.42 -17.78
N SER A 11 7.60 17.35 -18.35
CA SER A 11 6.15 17.16 -18.52
C SER A 11 5.56 16.34 -17.37
N LEU A 12 4.36 16.70 -16.93
CA LEU A 12 3.57 15.97 -15.94
C LEU A 12 2.58 15.03 -16.65
N PRO A 13 2.26 13.85 -16.07
CA PRO A 13 2.77 13.29 -14.82
C PRO A 13 4.06 12.47 -15.00
N PHE A 14 4.95 12.50 -14.01
CA PHE A 14 6.16 11.66 -13.97
C PHE A 14 6.34 10.98 -12.61
N SER A 15 7.16 9.94 -12.53
CA SER A 15 7.41 9.22 -11.27
C SER A 15 8.71 9.69 -10.62
N TYR A 16 8.65 10.02 -9.33
CA TYR A 16 9.81 10.43 -8.53
C TYR A 16 9.80 9.67 -7.20
N LEU A 17 10.89 8.95 -6.91
CA LEU A 17 10.98 8.09 -5.72
C LEU A 17 9.79 7.11 -5.59
N GLY A 18 9.21 6.72 -6.74
CA GLY A 18 8.03 5.87 -6.82
C GLY A 18 6.68 6.60 -6.73
N LEU A 19 6.65 7.89 -6.39
CA LEU A 19 5.43 8.68 -6.31
C LEU A 19 5.09 9.28 -7.68
N PRO A 20 3.84 9.14 -8.16
CA PRO A 20 3.40 9.80 -9.39
C PRO A 20 3.12 11.29 -9.11
N ILE A 21 4.03 12.16 -9.52
CA ILE A 21 3.89 13.62 -9.39
C ILE A 21 2.97 14.13 -10.51
N GLY A 22 1.96 14.93 -10.12
CA GLY A 22 0.95 15.45 -11.05
C GLY A 22 -0.19 14.49 -11.36
N ALA A 23 -0.19 13.28 -10.79
CA ALA A 23 -1.34 12.37 -10.87
C ALA A 23 -2.41 12.75 -9.83
N ASN A 24 -3.67 12.37 -10.09
CA ASN A 24 -4.78 12.66 -9.20
C ASN A 24 -4.86 11.62 -8.06
N PRO A 25 -4.52 11.95 -6.80
CA PRO A 25 -4.52 11.00 -5.70
C PRO A 25 -5.91 10.51 -5.29
N ARG A 26 -7.00 11.08 -5.82
CA ARG A 26 -8.37 10.57 -5.59
C ARG A 26 -8.72 9.40 -6.51
N LEU A 27 -7.97 9.20 -7.60
CA LEU A 27 -8.20 8.11 -8.54
C LEU A 27 -7.58 6.81 -8.03
N LEU A 28 -8.34 5.71 -8.08
CA LEU A 28 -7.83 4.37 -7.77
C LEU A 28 -6.60 4.00 -8.60
N LYS A 29 -6.57 4.38 -9.89
CA LYS A 29 -5.46 4.13 -10.82
C LYS A 29 -4.11 4.68 -10.33
N THR A 30 -4.13 5.74 -9.54
CA THR A 30 -2.91 6.34 -8.97
C THR A 30 -2.32 5.48 -7.85
N TRP A 31 -3.14 4.65 -7.20
CA TRP A 31 -2.76 3.80 -6.08
C TRP A 31 -2.53 2.34 -6.46
N ASP A 32 -2.93 1.90 -7.65
CA ASP A 32 -2.59 0.60 -8.24
C ASP A 32 -1.12 0.16 -8.03
N PRO A 33 -0.10 1.00 -8.30
CA PRO A 33 1.29 0.60 -8.06
C PRO A 33 1.61 0.36 -6.59
N VAL A 34 0.96 1.11 -5.68
CA VAL A 34 1.11 0.94 -4.22
C VAL A 34 0.48 -0.37 -3.77
N ILE A 35 -0.78 -0.58 -4.17
CA ILE A 35 -1.56 -1.76 -3.86
C ILE A 35 -0.84 -3.01 -4.37
N SER A 36 -0.37 -2.99 -5.62
CA SER A 36 0.40 -4.08 -6.23
C SER A 36 1.70 -4.35 -5.49
N LYS A 37 2.41 -3.31 -5.03
CA LYS A 37 3.66 -3.46 -4.28
C LYS A 37 3.42 -4.07 -2.91
N VAL A 38 2.38 -3.64 -2.20
CA VAL A 38 1.94 -4.20 -0.93
C VAL A 38 1.55 -5.67 -1.11
N GLN A 39 0.69 -5.97 -2.08
CA GLN A 39 0.26 -7.34 -2.38
C GLN A 39 1.44 -8.24 -2.74
N LYS A 40 2.38 -7.78 -3.58
CA LYS A 40 3.57 -8.56 -3.94
C LYS A 40 4.47 -8.86 -2.73
N ARG A 41 4.59 -7.92 -1.78
CA ARG A 41 5.31 -8.15 -0.52
C ARG A 41 4.59 -9.18 0.36
N LEU A 42 3.27 -9.05 0.48
CA LEU A 42 2.42 -9.99 1.20
C LEU A 42 2.46 -11.40 0.60
N SER A 43 2.36 -11.54 -0.72
CA SER A 43 2.38 -12.85 -1.39
C SER A 43 3.74 -13.55 -1.28
N LYS A 44 4.85 -12.79 -1.29
CA LYS A 44 6.19 -13.34 -1.01
C LYS A 44 6.26 -13.94 0.39
N TRP A 45 5.49 -13.41 1.33
CA TRP A 45 5.49 -13.79 2.72
C TRP A 45 4.34 -14.76 2.91
N LYS A 46 4.57 -16.02 2.54
CA LYS A 46 3.55 -17.07 2.61
C LYS A 46 3.01 -17.14 4.04
N GLY A 47 1.81 -16.59 4.28
CA GLY A 47 1.22 -16.50 5.62
C GLY A 47 1.16 -17.86 6.33
N LYS A 48 1.15 -18.96 5.56
CA LYS A 48 1.16 -20.34 6.03
C LYS A 48 2.35 -20.72 6.93
N ASN A 49 3.50 -20.03 6.85
CA ASN A 49 4.69 -20.37 7.63
C ASN A 49 4.92 -19.47 8.86
N LEU A 50 4.12 -18.42 9.04
CA LEU A 50 4.24 -17.50 10.18
C LEU A 50 3.13 -17.73 11.20
N SER A 51 3.51 -17.70 12.48
CA SER A 51 2.56 -17.62 13.59
C SER A 51 1.75 -16.33 13.50
N PHE A 52 0.60 -16.30 14.20
CA PHE A 52 -0.24 -15.10 14.27
C PHE A 52 0.52 -13.86 14.74
N GLY A 53 1.31 -14.00 15.81
CA GLY A 53 2.18 -12.92 16.31
C GLY A 53 3.30 -12.55 15.33
N GLY A 54 3.85 -13.53 14.62
CA GLY A 54 4.80 -13.26 13.53
C GLY A 54 4.17 -12.41 12.44
N ARG A 55 2.94 -12.71 12.03
CA ARG A 55 2.20 -11.92 11.04
C ARG A 55 1.90 -10.51 11.53
N SER A 56 1.51 -10.31 12.79
CA SER A 56 1.19 -8.97 13.31
C SER A 56 2.43 -8.07 13.38
N VAL A 57 3.57 -8.58 13.83
CA VAL A 57 4.85 -7.85 13.81
C VAL A 57 5.23 -7.47 12.39
N LEU A 58 5.09 -8.42 11.47
CA LEU A 58 5.42 -8.25 10.06
C LEU A 58 4.54 -7.20 9.37
N LEU A 59 3.24 -7.19 9.74
CA LEU A 59 2.26 -6.19 9.33
C LEU A 59 2.64 -4.81 9.87
N LYS A 60 2.98 -4.70 11.15
CA LYS A 60 3.40 -3.44 11.76
C LYS A 60 4.73 -2.93 11.17
N SER A 61 5.70 -3.79 10.82
CA SER A 61 6.99 -3.36 10.29
C SER A 61 6.99 -2.95 8.81
N ILE A 62 6.30 -3.69 7.94
CA ILE A 62 6.40 -3.50 6.48
C ILE A 62 5.15 -2.89 5.89
N LEU A 63 3.98 -3.27 6.39
CA LEU A 63 2.72 -2.83 5.82
C LEU A 63 2.36 -1.41 6.23
N HIS A 64 2.88 -0.91 7.34
CA HIS A 64 2.70 0.50 7.68
C HIS A 64 3.63 1.42 6.89
N SER A 65 4.91 1.07 6.71
CA SER A 65 5.89 2.00 6.13
C SER A 65 5.61 2.41 4.67
N ILE A 66 5.15 1.49 3.82
CA ILE A 66 4.86 1.77 2.40
C ILE A 66 3.65 2.71 2.22
N PRO A 67 2.44 2.39 2.71
CA PRO A 67 1.30 3.28 2.57
C PRO A 67 1.45 4.56 3.39
N ILE A 68 2.09 4.56 4.56
CA ILE A 68 2.36 5.80 5.32
C ILE A 68 3.19 6.77 4.48
N TYR A 69 4.21 6.28 3.77
CA TYR A 69 5.00 7.13 2.88
C TYR A 69 4.11 7.80 1.82
N TYR A 70 3.21 7.06 1.17
CA TYR A 70 2.29 7.66 0.18
C TYR A 70 1.25 8.60 0.80
N LEU A 71 0.69 8.23 1.96
CA LEU A 71 -0.30 9.02 2.69
C LEU A 71 0.26 10.34 3.22
N SER A 72 1.58 10.41 3.44
CA SER A 72 2.27 11.64 3.84
C SER A 72 2.27 12.70 2.74
N PHE A 73 2.21 12.30 1.46
CA PHE A 73 2.17 13.22 0.31
C PHE A 73 0.76 13.38 -0.28
N PHE A 74 -0.08 12.35 -0.19
CA PHE A 74 -1.36 12.28 -0.87
C PHE A 74 -2.51 11.95 0.07
N LYS A 75 -3.60 12.74 -0.02
CA LYS A 75 -4.85 12.41 0.66
C LYS A 75 -5.56 11.28 -0.08
N ALA A 76 -5.52 10.07 0.48
CA ALA A 76 -6.25 8.92 -0.03
C ALA A 76 -7.78 9.11 0.12
N SER A 77 -8.54 8.53 -0.80
CA SER A 77 -9.98 8.37 -0.65
C SER A 77 -10.29 7.19 0.28
N THR A 78 -11.48 7.20 0.89
CA THR A 78 -11.93 6.14 1.79
C THR A 78 -11.87 4.77 1.12
N SER A 79 -12.21 4.67 -0.17
CA SER A 79 -12.16 3.42 -0.93
C SER A 79 -10.75 2.79 -0.98
N ILE A 80 -9.71 3.61 -1.12
CA ILE A 80 -8.32 3.12 -1.16
C ILE A 80 -7.89 2.60 0.21
N ILE A 81 -8.28 3.31 1.28
CA ILE A 81 -8.02 2.90 2.66
C ILE A 81 -8.68 1.55 2.92
N THR A 82 -9.95 1.38 2.56
CA THR A 82 -10.68 0.11 2.72
C THR A 82 -10.03 -1.03 1.94
N ILE A 83 -9.52 -0.77 0.72
CA ILE A 83 -8.78 -1.79 -0.05
C ILE A 83 -7.51 -2.22 0.67
N LEU A 84 -6.71 -1.26 1.16
CA LEU A 84 -5.49 -1.57 1.92
C LEU A 84 -5.80 -2.35 3.20
N GLU A 85 -6.80 -1.94 3.97
CA GLU A 85 -7.25 -2.66 5.17
C GLU A 85 -7.71 -4.09 4.86
N SER A 86 -8.44 -4.29 3.76
CA SER A 86 -8.89 -5.63 3.36
C SER A 86 -7.72 -6.57 3.04
N LEU A 87 -6.66 -6.06 2.39
CA LEU A 87 -5.44 -6.81 2.12
C LEU A 87 -4.73 -7.20 3.43
N PHE A 88 -4.70 -6.27 4.39
CA PHE A 88 -4.06 -6.47 5.69
C PHE A 88 -4.80 -7.52 6.51
N ARG A 89 -6.13 -7.41 6.59
CA ARG A 89 -7.02 -8.38 7.24
C ARG A 89 -6.84 -9.78 6.65
N ARG A 90 -6.83 -9.89 5.32
CA ARG A 90 -6.68 -11.18 4.63
C ARG A 90 -5.33 -11.82 4.95
N PHE A 91 -4.25 -11.03 4.96
CA PHE A 91 -2.93 -11.52 5.32
C PHE A 91 -2.85 -11.97 6.78
N LEU A 92 -3.38 -11.16 7.70
CA LEU A 92 -3.26 -11.42 9.13
C LEU A 92 -4.01 -12.71 9.51
N TRP A 93 -5.26 -12.87 9.08
CA TRP A 93 -6.06 -14.07 9.35
C TRP A 93 -5.62 -15.27 8.50
N GLY A 94 -4.77 -15.04 7.49
CA GLY A 94 -4.19 -16.08 6.66
C GLY A 94 -5.21 -16.71 5.74
N GLY A 95 -6.11 -15.89 5.20
CA GLY A 95 -6.92 -16.27 4.06
C GLY A 95 -6.00 -16.51 2.85
N ASP A 96 -6.18 -17.63 2.18
CA ASP A 96 -5.57 -17.89 0.86
C ASP A 96 -6.40 -17.18 -0.22
N GLU A 97 -5.96 -17.15 -1.48
CA GLU A 97 -6.71 -16.46 -2.55
C GLU A 97 -8.11 -17.05 -2.76
N ASP A 98 -8.30 -18.30 -2.33
CA ASP A 98 -9.53 -19.05 -2.52
C ASP A 98 -10.36 -19.21 -1.22
N HIS A 99 -9.77 -19.02 -0.03
CA HIS A 99 -10.42 -19.36 1.25
C HIS A 99 -10.08 -18.34 2.35
N SER A 100 -11.10 -17.62 2.86
CA SER A 100 -10.97 -16.78 4.06
C SER A 100 -10.98 -17.64 5.33
N LYS A 101 -10.00 -17.45 6.22
CA LYS A 101 -9.99 -18.08 7.55
C LYS A 101 -10.80 -17.24 8.55
N ILE A 102 -11.33 -17.92 9.58
CA ILE A 102 -12.11 -17.30 10.65
C ILE A 102 -11.31 -16.18 11.31
N ALA A 103 -11.93 -15.00 11.42
CA ALA A 103 -11.42 -13.88 12.20
C ALA A 103 -11.61 -14.17 13.70
N TRP A 104 -10.52 -14.43 14.42
CA TRP A 104 -10.57 -14.73 15.85
C TRP A 104 -10.63 -13.48 16.74
N VAL A 105 -10.23 -12.33 16.19
CA VAL A 105 -10.20 -11.03 16.89
C VAL A 105 -10.82 -9.98 15.97
N ALA A 106 -11.57 -9.04 16.56
CA ALA A 106 -12.10 -7.90 15.81
C ALA A 106 -10.94 -7.04 15.30
N TRP A 107 -11.04 -6.51 14.09
CA TRP A 107 -9.96 -5.68 13.51
C TRP A 107 -9.66 -4.42 14.33
N ASP A 108 -10.66 -3.91 15.05
CA ASP A 108 -10.52 -2.74 15.93
C ASP A 108 -9.62 -3.00 17.16
N ASP A 109 -9.44 -4.28 17.52
CA ASP A 109 -8.74 -4.73 18.72
C ASP A 109 -7.28 -5.17 18.45
N VAL A 110 -6.75 -4.94 17.23
CA VAL A 110 -5.44 -5.43 16.71
C VAL A 110 -4.42 -4.30 16.50
#